data_AF-Q89ZU4-F1
#
_entry.id   AF-Q89ZU4-F1
#
_cell.length_a   1.000
_cell.length_b   1.000
_cell.length_c   1.000
_cell.angle_alpha   90.00
_cell.angle_beta   90.00
_cell.angle_gamma   90.00
#
_symmetry.space_group_name_H-M   'P 1'
#
loop_
_entity.id
_entity.type
_entity.pdbx_description
1 polymer ?
#
loop_
_entity_poly.entity_id
_entity_poly.type
_entity_poly.pdbx_seq_one_letter_code
_entity_poly.pdbx_strand_id
1 'polypeptide(L)'
;MNIAFLSSSNPNDQNNWSGTLYSLYTSLQKKHRVIWVGETVFAEVWEFHKANFKNNETFFPENYALLFGKLFSDLLKKECYDVIICRDYFFAAYLVSDIPLIYIGDTTFHLFNQYMNWQDKSLTKLAEQLESLAIQKVDKIIYCSEWAKQSAMQDYNADAENIEVVEFGANITENIPIPDNVSPINAPCNLLFIGRNWNMKGGNKVLEIYHNLKGRGFQCTLTIVGSEPPMSLPNDPNIEIYPFIDKTNSNDRLKFHEILTRSHFLILPTRFDCFGIVFCEACAYGIPSLGTNVGGVSQVIKERENGFLFNIDASSLEYADKIEEIFNNHITYSKLRKTARKDFEERLNWDIWLDKSNKIIEQLASEHQPDFYLPVYVINMRERVERKQHITKEFDNKEEFELNWVEASAHPIGAVGLWNSMIKIIKMAKEKGDDIIVICEDDHYFTENYSPKLLFKEVTEAYIQGAEVLSGGIGGFGQAIPAGYHRYKVDWFWCTQFIVIYNRFFDKMLDYSFQNTDTADGVISKLATNIMVIYPFISEQKDFGYSDVTQSNMEQQGKIREHFARANKHMKSISLK
;
A
#
# COMPACT_ATOMS: atom_id res chain seq x y z
N MET A 1 4.75 -6.32 -4.41
CA MET A 1 5.04 -5.98 -3.00
C MET A 1 3.80 -6.20 -2.12
N ASN A 2 3.98 -6.34 -0.82
CA ASN A 2 2.96 -6.33 0.21
C ASN A 2 2.88 -4.92 0.83
N ILE A 3 1.76 -4.21 0.65
CA ILE A 3 1.60 -2.81 1.03
C ILE A 3 0.56 -2.70 2.14
N ALA A 4 0.90 -2.03 3.24
CA ALA A 4 -0.07 -1.60 4.24
C ALA A 4 -0.69 -0.27 3.80
N PHE A 5 -2.00 -0.24 3.60
CA PHE A 5 -2.72 0.96 3.20
C PHE A 5 -3.52 1.52 4.36
N LEU A 6 -3.06 2.64 4.93
CA LEU A 6 -3.64 3.28 6.10
C LEU A 6 -4.63 4.35 5.68
N SER A 7 -5.92 4.08 5.93
CA SER A 7 -7.01 5.01 5.69
C SER A 7 -8.09 4.88 6.76
N SER A 8 -8.57 6.02 7.26
CA SER A 8 -9.69 6.14 8.19
C SER A 8 -11.03 5.82 7.52
N SER A 9 -11.13 6.07 6.21
CA SER A 9 -12.31 5.79 5.40
C SER A 9 -12.16 4.48 4.64
N ASN A 10 -13.28 3.80 4.38
CA ASN A 10 -13.30 2.54 3.64
C ASN A 10 -12.89 2.76 2.17
N PRO A 11 -11.76 2.20 1.72
CA PRO A 11 -11.31 2.33 0.34
C PRO A 11 -12.13 1.47 -0.64
N ASN A 12 -12.97 0.56 -0.18
CA ASN A 12 -13.88 -0.20 -1.04
C ASN A 12 -15.20 0.55 -1.34
N ASP A 13 -15.45 1.68 -0.67
CA ASP A 13 -16.63 2.52 -0.91
C ASP A 13 -16.33 3.62 -1.93
N GLN A 14 -16.97 3.52 -3.10
CA GLN A 14 -16.81 4.48 -4.20
C GLN A 14 -17.44 5.85 -3.93
N ASN A 15 -18.22 6.00 -2.85
CA ASN A 15 -18.80 7.27 -2.49
C ASN A 15 -17.85 8.17 -1.69
N ASN A 16 -16.78 7.59 -1.12
CA ASN A 16 -15.77 8.34 -0.38
C ASN A 16 -14.88 9.13 -1.32
N TRP A 17 -14.70 10.42 -1.02
CA TRP A 17 -13.79 11.32 -1.75
C TRP A 17 -14.01 11.27 -3.27
N SER A 18 -15.28 11.27 -3.69
CA SER A 18 -15.70 11.18 -5.09
C SER A 18 -15.23 9.91 -5.83
N GLY A 19 -14.90 8.85 -5.11
CA GLY A 19 -14.38 7.59 -5.66
C GLY A 19 -12.85 7.57 -5.82
N THR A 20 -12.15 8.64 -5.40
CA THR A 20 -10.70 8.77 -5.55
C THR A 20 -9.97 7.77 -4.67
N LEU A 21 -10.41 7.59 -3.42
CA LEU A 21 -9.83 6.61 -2.51
C LEU A 21 -9.95 5.18 -3.09
N TYR A 22 -11.12 4.86 -3.63
CA TYR A 22 -11.38 3.58 -4.27
C TYR A 22 -10.47 3.35 -5.48
N SER A 23 -10.37 4.34 -6.36
CA SER A 23 -9.60 4.21 -7.59
C SER A 23 -8.10 4.13 -7.30
N LEU A 24 -7.61 4.88 -6.31
CA LEU A 24 -6.23 4.80 -5.83
C LEU A 24 -5.93 3.40 -5.27
N TYR A 25 -6.75 2.93 -4.34
CA TYR A 25 -6.57 1.64 -3.68
C TYR A 25 -6.61 0.47 -4.67
N THR A 26 -7.64 0.43 -5.53
CA THR A 26 -7.79 -0.63 -6.54
C THR A 26 -6.71 -0.57 -7.61
N SER A 27 -6.17 0.61 -7.94
CA SER A 27 -5.05 0.74 -8.88
C SER A 27 -3.78 0.12 -8.30
N LEU A 28 -3.46 0.38 -7.02
CA LEU A 28 -2.33 -0.29 -6.37
C LEU A 28 -2.50 -1.82 -6.35
N GLN A 29 -3.73 -2.32 -6.15
CA GLN A 29 -4.03 -3.76 -6.17
C GLN A 29 -3.78 -4.44 -7.54
N LYS A 30 -3.70 -3.68 -8.64
CA LYS A 30 -3.37 -4.24 -9.96
C LYS A 30 -1.93 -4.81 -10.01
N LYS A 31 -1.01 -4.29 -9.20
CA LYS A 31 0.41 -4.72 -9.17
C LYS A 31 0.87 -5.29 -7.83
N HIS A 32 0.17 -4.98 -6.75
CA HIS A 32 0.61 -5.31 -5.39
C HIS A 32 -0.47 -6.04 -4.59
N ARG A 33 -0.02 -6.79 -3.58
CA ARG A 33 -0.89 -7.21 -2.48
C ARG A 33 -1.06 -6.00 -1.57
N VAL A 34 -2.24 -5.39 -1.58
CA VAL A 34 -2.54 -4.21 -0.75
C VAL A 34 -3.53 -4.61 0.33
N ILE A 35 -3.19 -4.33 1.58
CA ILE A 35 -4.02 -4.64 2.75
C ILE A 35 -4.45 -3.32 3.35
N TRP A 36 -5.76 -3.08 3.39
CA TRP A 36 -6.30 -1.95 4.13
C TRP A 36 -6.15 -2.18 5.63
N VAL A 37 -5.41 -1.28 6.29
CA VAL A 37 -5.16 -1.30 7.73
C VAL A 37 -5.71 0.01 8.30
N GLY A 38 -6.90 -0.03 8.89
CA GLY A 38 -7.52 1.18 9.43
C GLY A 38 -8.91 0.97 9.98
N GLU A 39 -9.72 0.11 9.35
CA GLU A 39 -11.11 -0.16 9.74
C GLU A 39 -11.23 -0.53 11.22
N THR A 40 -10.54 -1.60 11.62
CA THR A 40 -10.61 -2.14 12.98
C THR A 40 -10.10 -1.13 14.00
N VAL A 41 -8.94 -0.52 13.74
CA VAL A 41 -8.33 0.44 14.68
C VAL A 41 -9.21 1.69 14.85
N PHE A 42 -9.73 2.23 13.75
CA PHE A 42 -10.61 3.39 13.80
C PHE A 42 -11.93 3.08 14.52
N ALA A 43 -12.54 1.92 14.22
CA ALA A 43 -13.76 1.47 14.88
C ALA A 43 -13.54 1.25 16.40
N GLU A 44 -12.42 0.64 16.80
CA GLU A 44 -12.08 0.42 18.21
C GLU A 44 -11.88 1.74 18.96
N VAL A 45 -11.17 2.70 18.35
CA VAL A 45 -10.97 4.04 18.95
C VAL A 45 -12.29 4.81 19.02
N TRP A 46 -13.17 4.65 18.02
CA TRP A 46 -14.52 5.21 18.05
C TRP A 46 -15.37 4.61 19.17
N GLU A 47 -15.40 3.28 19.35
CA GLU A 47 -16.09 2.65 20.47
C GLU A 47 -15.51 3.07 21.82
N PHE A 48 -14.18 3.19 21.91
CA PHE A 48 -13.50 3.71 23.09
C PHE A 48 -13.95 5.14 23.41
N HIS A 49 -14.05 6.03 22.42
CA HIS A 49 -14.56 7.38 22.63
C HIS A 49 -15.99 7.35 23.18
N LYS A 50 -16.90 6.61 22.54
CA LYS A 50 -18.30 6.49 23.00
C LYS A 50 -18.43 5.95 24.41
N ALA A 51 -17.55 5.04 24.82
CA ALA A 51 -17.57 4.47 26.18
C ALA A 51 -17.11 5.46 27.27
N ASN A 52 -16.24 6.42 26.93
CA ASN A 52 -15.61 7.32 27.88
C ASN A 52 -16.24 8.73 27.92
N PHE A 53 -16.85 9.17 26.82
CA PHE A 53 -17.45 10.49 26.70
C PHE A 53 -18.97 10.36 26.56
N LYS A 54 -19.72 11.32 27.13
CA LYS A 54 -21.18 11.35 26.99
C LYS A 54 -21.54 11.53 25.50
N ASN A 55 -22.68 11.01 25.06
CA ASN A 55 -23.20 11.08 23.68
C ASN A 55 -23.26 12.48 23.01
N ASN A 56 -22.90 13.55 23.73
CA ASN A 56 -22.90 14.92 23.23
C ASN A 56 -21.50 15.45 22.86
N GLU A 57 -20.42 14.74 23.15
CA GLU A 57 -19.08 15.15 22.71
C GLU A 57 -18.81 14.69 21.28
N THR A 58 -18.33 15.61 20.44
CA THR A 58 -17.98 15.29 19.04
C THR A 58 -16.64 14.57 19.00
N PHE A 59 -16.60 13.46 18.27
CA PHE A 59 -15.37 12.73 18.00
C PHE A 59 -14.54 13.44 16.93
N PHE A 60 -13.31 13.82 17.29
CA PHE A 60 -12.30 14.33 16.37
C PHE A 60 -11.12 13.35 16.35
N PRO A 61 -10.82 12.67 15.22
CA PRO A 61 -9.72 11.72 15.12
C PRO A 61 -8.36 12.29 15.55
N GLU A 62 -8.15 13.59 15.34
CA GLU A 62 -6.94 14.33 15.70
C GLU A 62 -6.63 14.23 17.20
N ASN A 63 -7.66 14.23 18.06
CA ASN A 63 -7.49 14.07 19.51
C ASN A 63 -6.94 12.68 19.90
N TYR A 64 -7.01 11.71 18.99
CA TYR A 64 -6.57 10.34 19.18
C TYR A 64 -5.31 9.99 18.39
N ALA A 65 -4.67 10.95 17.73
CA ALA A 65 -3.51 10.70 16.87
C ALA A 65 -2.38 9.93 17.56
N LEU A 66 -2.09 10.23 18.85
CA LEU A 66 -1.09 9.49 19.62
C LEU A 66 -1.50 8.03 19.87
N LEU A 67 -2.78 7.77 20.11
CA LEU A 67 -3.31 6.42 20.28
C LEU A 67 -3.26 5.65 18.96
N PHE A 68 -3.67 6.28 17.86
CA PHE A 68 -3.56 5.70 16.52
C PHE A 68 -2.12 5.33 16.19
N GLY A 69 -1.17 6.25 16.37
CA GLY A 69 0.25 6.00 16.13
C GLY A 69 0.76 4.76 16.87
N LYS A 70 0.42 4.62 18.16
CA LYS A 70 0.80 3.44 18.95
C LYS A 70 0.17 2.14 18.43
N LEU A 71 -1.14 2.15 18.20
CA LEU A 71 -1.86 0.96 17.74
C LEU A 71 -1.36 0.49 16.36
N PHE A 72 -1.13 1.41 15.43
CA PHE A 72 -0.59 1.06 14.11
C PHE A 72 0.87 0.60 14.18
N SER A 73 1.71 1.23 15.01
CA SER A 73 3.12 0.82 15.20
C SER A 73 3.24 -0.66 15.62
N ASP A 74 2.31 -1.14 16.43
CA ASP A 74 2.27 -2.54 16.85
C ASP A 74 1.55 -3.43 15.84
N LEU A 75 0.41 -2.98 15.30
CA LEU A 75 -0.37 -3.75 14.32
C LEU A 75 0.44 -4.09 13.06
N LEU A 76 1.23 -3.15 12.56
CA LEU A 76 2.03 -3.32 11.34
C LEU A 76 3.13 -4.36 11.47
N LYS A 77 3.55 -4.70 12.70
CA LYS A 77 4.56 -5.74 12.93
C LYS A 77 3.99 -7.16 12.73
N LYS A 78 2.66 -7.33 12.70
CA LYS A 78 1.97 -8.61 12.49
C LYS A 78 2.16 -9.21 11.10
N GLU A 79 2.47 -8.38 10.10
CA GLU A 79 2.76 -8.85 8.75
C GLU A 79 4.07 -8.24 8.26
N CYS A 80 4.68 -8.86 7.25
CA CYS A 80 5.86 -8.30 6.60
C CYS A 80 5.41 -7.40 5.45
N TYR A 81 5.35 -6.09 5.70
CA TYR A 81 5.07 -5.10 4.67
C TYR A 81 6.36 -4.60 4.03
N ASP A 82 6.28 -4.29 2.74
CA ASP A 82 7.35 -3.66 1.99
C ASP A 82 7.34 -2.14 2.15
N VAL A 83 6.14 -1.55 2.14
CA VAL A 83 5.89 -0.11 2.23
C VAL A 83 4.56 0.12 2.96
N ILE A 84 4.50 1.19 3.74
CA ILE A 84 3.26 1.74 4.29
C ILE A 84 2.84 2.91 3.42
N ILE A 85 1.61 2.91 2.94
CA ILE A 85 0.99 4.06 2.27
C ILE A 85 -0.09 4.59 3.20
N CYS A 86 0.06 5.83 3.67
CA CYS A 86 -0.84 6.47 4.60
C CYS A 86 -1.53 7.67 3.94
N ARG A 87 -2.85 7.74 4.07
CA ARG A 87 -3.64 8.88 3.59
C ARG A 87 -3.95 9.89 4.68
N ASP A 88 -4.17 9.42 5.90
CA ASP A 88 -4.61 10.26 7.01
C ASP A 88 -3.42 10.74 7.83
N TYR A 89 -3.15 12.05 7.83
CA TYR A 89 -1.99 12.61 8.53
C TYR A 89 -1.99 12.28 10.04
N PHE A 90 -3.16 12.19 10.67
CA PHE A 90 -3.32 11.84 12.09
C PHE A 90 -3.02 10.35 12.39
N PHE A 91 -2.98 9.48 11.38
CA PHE A 91 -2.44 8.12 11.54
C PHE A 91 -0.91 8.12 11.48
N ALA A 92 -0.32 8.94 10.61
CA ALA A 92 1.13 8.99 10.39
C ALA A 92 1.88 9.77 11.50
N ALA A 93 1.31 10.83 12.05
CA ALA A 93 1.98 11.79 12.93
C ALA A 93 2.80 11.15 14.07
N TYR A 94 2.27 10.11 14.70
CA TYR A 94 2.94 9.39 15.80
C TYR A 94 3.29 7.93 15.48
N LEU A 95 3.16 7.49 14.23
CA LEU A 95 3.41 6.12 13.79
C LEU A 95 4.90 5.80 13.76
N VAL A 96 5.40 4.89 14.58
CA VAL A 96 6.80 4.44 14.58
C VAL A 96 6.91 3.12 13.82
N SER A 97 7.73 3.10 12.76
CA SER A 97 7.99 1.91 11.97
C SER A 97 9.37 1.95 11.34
N ASP A 98 9.98 0.78 11.15
CA ASP A 98 11.17 0.60 10.31
C ASP A 98 10.80 0.30 8.85
N ILE A 99 9.50 0.22 8.54
CA ILE A 99 8.98 0.04 7.19
C ILE A 99 8.86 1.43 6.55
N PRO A 100 9.33 1.64 5.31
CA PRO A 100 9.23 2.92 4.64
C PRO A 100 7.78 3.39 4.51
N LEU A 101 7.54 4.68 4.75
CA LEU A 101 6.25 5.32 4.88
C LEU A 101 6.06 6.40 3.81
N ILE A 102 5.02 6.23 2.99
CA ILE A 102 4.59 7.20 1.98
C ILE A 102 3.30 7.88 2.45
N TYR A 103 3.28 9.21 2.45
CA TYR A 103 2.07 10.00 2.67
C TYR A 103 1.44 10.39 1.32
N ILE A 104 0.12 10.19 1.15
CA ILE A 104 -0.60 10.60 -0.08
C ILE A 104 -1.76 11.53 0.27
N GLY A 105 -1.86 12.67 -0.42
CA GLY A 105 -2.94 13.64 -0.27
C GLY A 105 -3.26 14.42 -1.54
N ASP A 106 -4.37 15.16 -1.55
CA ASP A 106 -4.72 16.14 -2.60
C ASP A 106 -4.52 17.59 -2.18
N THR A 107 -4.40 17.83 -0.88
CA THR A 107 -4.20 19.13 -0.26
C THR A 107 -3.50 18.94 1.08
N THR A 108 -2.94 20.01 1.61
CA THR A 108 -2.60 20.12 3.03
C THR A 108 -3.81 20.63 3.81
N PHE A 109 -3.80 20.42 5.13
CA PHE A 109 -4.74 20.99 6.07
C PHE A 109 -4.69 22.53 6.05
N HIS A 110 -3.50 23.14 5.92
CA HIS A 110 -3.35 24.60 5.85
C HIS A 110 -4.20 25.17 4.72
N LEU A 111 -4.02 24.65 3.51
CA LEU A 111 -4.80 25.05 2.35
C LEU A 111 -6.27 24.76 2.58
N PHE A 112 -6.63 23.55 3.02
CA PHE A 112 -8.03 23.18 3.26
C PHE A 112 -8.74 24.14 4.23
N ASN A 113 -8.07 24.53 5.31
CA ASN A 113 -8.60 25.43 6.31
C ASN A 113 -8.74 26.88 5.83
N GLN A 114 -7.87 27.38 4.95
CA GLN A 114 -8.05 28.70 4.33
C GLN A 114 -9.41 28.83 3.61
N TYR A 115 -9.95 27.73 3.09
CA TYR A 115 -11.26 27.71 2.44
C TYR A 115 -12.41 27.36 3.37
N MET A 116 -12.22 26.36 4.24
CA MET A 116 -13.28 25.91 5.16
C MET A 116 -13.52 26.89 6.31
N ASN A 117 -12.53 27.72 6.64
CA ASN A 117 -12.57 28.73 7.70
C ASN A 117 -13.08 28.16 9.03
N TRP A 118 -12.44 27.09 9.51
CA TRP A 118 -12.84 26.45 10.77
C TRP A 118 -12.70 27.43 11.94
N GLN A 119 -13.75 27.46 12.77
CA GLN A 119 -13.86 28.42 13.87
C GLN A 119 -13.10 27.95 15.12
N ASP A 120 -12.92 26.64 15.30
CA ASP A 120 -12.18 26.09 16.42
C ASP A 120 -10.67 26.21 16.19
N LYS A 121 -10.09 27.27 16.78
CA LYS A 121 -8.66 27.55 16.69
C LYS A 121 -7.78 26.49 17.36
N SER A 122 -8.28 25.82 18.39
CA SER A 122 -7.52 24.79 19.12
C SER A 122 -7.41 23.53 18.26
N LEU A 123 -8.52 23.08 17.68
CA LEU A 123 -8.54 21.94 16.77
C LEU A 123 -7.73 22.23 15.51
N THR A 124 -7.87 23.44 14.94
CA THR A 124 -7.07 23.87 13.78
C THR A 124 -5.58 23.80 14.08
N LYS A 125 -5.14 24.34 15.23
CA LYS A 125 -3.74 24.28 15.64
C LYS A 125 -3.26 22.83 15.83
N LEU A 126 -4.09 21.97 16.40
CA LEU A 126 -3.76 20.55 16.56
C LEU A 126 -3.59 19.87 15.19
N ALA A 127 -4.53 20.05 14.26
CA ALA A 127 -4.45 19.49 12.92
C ALA A 127 -3.19 19.95 12.16
N GLU A 128 -2.89 21.25 12.19
CA GLU A 128 -1.65 21.82 11.62
C GLU A 128 -0.39 21.15 12.21
N GLN A 129 -0.35 20.97 13.54
CA GLN A 129 0.77 20.32 14.22
C GLN A 129 0.90 18.85 13.82
N LEU A 130 -0.22 18.12 13.75
CA LEU A 130 -0.22 16.70 13.39
C LEU A 130 0.22 16.49 11.94
N GLU A 131 -0.25 17.32 11.02
CA GLU A 131 0.18 17.21 9.63
C GLU A 131 1.66 17.61 9.46
N SER A 132 2.13 18.62 10.18
CA SER A 132 3.56 18.95 10.23
C SER A 132 4.41 17.76 10.69
N LEU A 133 3.98 17.08 11.76
CA LEU A 133 4.66 15.87 12.25
C LEU A 133 4.63 14.73 11.22
N ALA A 134 3.50 14.52 10.55
CA ALA A 134 3.37 13.49 9.52
C ALA A 134 4.32 13.77 8.34
N ILE A 135 4.28 15.00 7.79
CA ILE A 135 5.10 15.45 6.66
C ILE A 135 6.60 15.33 6.96
N GLN A 136 7.03 15.69 8.18
CA GLN A 136 8.45 15.62 8.56
C GLN A 136 8.96 14.20 8.77
N LYS A 137 8.06 13.23 8.96
CA LYS A 137 8.41 11.86 9.33
C LYS A 137 8.43 10.89 8.17
N VAL A 138 7.54 11.11 7.19
CA VAL A 138 7.39 10.20 6.06
C VAL A 138 8.62 10.25 5.14
N ASP A 139 8.96 9.13 4.53
CA ASP A 139 10.11 9.03 3.63
C ASP A 139 9.80 9.66 2.26
N LYS A 140 8.54 9.57 1.81
CA LYS A 140 8.06 10.23 0.60
C LYS A 140 6.64 10.76 0.77
N ILE A 141 6.33 11.83 0.04
CA ILE A 141 5.01 12.41 -0.08
C ILE A 141 4.61 12.41 -1.55
N ILE A 142 3.39 11.97 -1.83
CA ILE A 142 2.79 12.04 -3.17
C ILE A 142 1.59 12.98 -3.10
N TYR A 143 1.69 14.11 -3.80
CA TYR A 143 0.56 15.01 -4.02
C TYR A 143 0.08 14.94 -5.46
N CYS A 144 -1.20 15.24 -5.69
CA CYS A 144 -1.75 15.27 -7.04
C CYS A 144 -1.48 16.57 -7.79
N SER A 145 -0.95 17.62 -7.14
CA SER A 145 -0.72 18.92 -7.77
C SER A 145 0.48 19.68 -7.20
N GLU A 146 1.05 20.55 -8.03
CA GLU A 146 2.10 21.48 -7.60
C GLU A 146 1.58 22.44 -6.52
N TRP A 147 0.29 22.79 -6.56
CA TRP A 147 -0.34 23.64 -5.55
C TRP A 147 -0.25 23.04 -4.13
N ALA A 148 -0.56 21.75 -3.98
CA ALA A 148 -0.41 21.05 -2.71
C ALA A 148 1.06 20.86 -2.31
N LYS A 149 1.95 20.54 -3.27
CA LYS A 149 3.40 20.45 -3.04
C LYS A 149 3.97 21.76 -2.49
N GLN A 150 3.61 22.89 -3.10
CA GLN A 150 4.10 24.20 -2.67
C GLN A 150 3.65 24.54 -1.24
N SER A 151 2.42 24.18 -0.86
CA SER A 151 1.98 24.37 0.52
C SER A 151 2.73 23.47 1.50
N ALA A 152 2.97 22.20 1.19
CA ALA A 152 3.79 21.34 2.03
C ALA A 152 5.20 21.93 2.27
N MET A 153 5.81 22.52 1.23
CA MET A 153 7.12 23.18 1.34
C MET A 153 7.06 24.48 2.15
N GLN A 154 6.09 25.35 1.86
CA GLN A 154 6.04 26.71 2.43
C GLN A 154 5.46 26.74 3.84
N ASP A 155 4.41 25.95 4.09
CA ASP A 155 3.64 25.99 5.33
C ASP A 155 4.16 24.97 6.35
N TYR A 156 4.79 23.88 5.88
CA TYR A 156 5.26 22.78 6.74
C TYR A 156 6.77 22.52 6.69
N ASN A 157 7.52 23.27 5.87
CA ASN A 157 8.97 23.10 5.65
C ASN A 157 9.34 21.69 5.15
N ALA A 158 8.47 21.08 4.34
CA ALA A 158 8.78 19.80 3.71
C ALA A 158 9.95 19.94 2.71
N ASP A 159 10.81 18.92 2.66
CA ASP A 159 11.87 18.84 1.65
C ASP A 159 11.27 18.59 0.27
N ALA A 160 11.66 19.40 -0.71
CA ALA A 160 11.20 19.26 -2.09
C ALA A 160 11.62 17.93 -2.72
N GLU A 161 12.75 17.35 -2.29
CA GLU A 161 13.24 16.04 -2.74
C GLU A 161 12.37 14.89 -2.22
N ASN A 162 11.64 15.11 -1.13
CA ASN A 162 10.75 14.11 -0.54
C ASN A 162 9.33 14.19 -1.12
N ILE A 163 9.01 15.18 -1.96
CA ILE A 163 7.67 15.37 -2.51
C ILE A 163 7.64 15.14 -4.02
N GLU A 164 6.82 14.18 -4.44
CA GLU A 164 6.52 13.88 -5.83
C GLU A 164 5.12 14.36 -6.21
N VAL A 165 4.97 14.91 -7.42
CA VAL A 165 3.66 15.29 -7.98
C VAL A 165 3.21 14.21 -8.95
N VAL A 166 2.17 13.47 -8.58
CA VAL A 166 1.56 12.42 -9.39
C VAL A 166 0.07 12.67 -9.51
N GLU A 167 -0.34 13.16 -10.68
CA GLU A 167 -1.72 13.53 -10.99
C GLU A 167 -2.67 12.34 -10.92
N PHE A 168 -3.84 12.56 -10.33
CA PHE A 168 -4.87 11.52 -10.25
C PHE A 168 -5.54 11.25 -11.59
N GLY A 169 -6.21 10.09 -11.64
CA GLY A 169 -6.95 9.64 -12.80
C GLY A 169 -8.45 9.94 -12.75
N ALA A 170 -9.11 9.83 -13.90
CA ALA A 170 -10.56 9.85 -13.97
C ALA A 170 -11.18 8.63 -13.26
N ASN A 171 -12.20 8.83 -12.41
CA ASN A 171 -12.92 7.75 -11.73
C ASN A 171 -14.00 7.13 -12.65
N ILE A 172 -13.53 6.56 -13.76
CA ILE A 172 -14.34 5.86 -14.77
C ILE A 172 -13.81 4.44 -14.91
N THR A 173 -14.69 3.46 -14.78
CA THR A 173 -14.33 2.02 -14.84
C THR A 173 -14.61 1.37 -16.19
N GLU A 174 -15.43 2.03 -17.01
CA GLU A 174 -15.92 1.52 -18.28
C GLU A 174 -14.92 1.76 -19.41
N ASN A 175 -15.06 0.96 -20.47
CA ASN A 175 -14.36 1.22 -21.73
C ASN A 175 -14.87 2.54 -22.31
N ILE A 176 -14.07 3.59 -22.16
CA ILE A 176 -14.40 4.91 -22.67
C ILE A 176 -14.32 4.86 -24.21
N PRO A 177 -15.42 5.17 -24.93
CA PRO A 177 -15.39 5.19 -26.39
C PRO A 177 -14.40 6.24 -26.88
N ILE A 178 -13.72 5.94 -27.99
CA ILE A 178 -12.90 6.94 -28.67
C ILE A 178 -13.86 8.05 -29.13
N PRO A 179 -13.72 9.30 -28.66
CA PRO A 179 -14.65 10.35 -29.01
C PRO A 179 -14.64 10.57 -30.52
N ASP A 180 -15.82 10.72 -31.13
CA ASP A 180 -15.92 11.08 -32.54
C ASP A 180 -15.20 12.41 -32.78
N ASN A 181 -14.20 12.41 -33.67
CA ASN A 181 -13.39 13.59 -33.98
C ASN A 181 -14.14 14.67 -34.78
N VAL A 182 -15.42 14.43 -35.09
CA VAL A 182 -16.26 15.35 -35.86
C VAL A 182 -16.84 16.40 -34.92
N SER A 183 -16.55 17.67 -35.18
CA SER A 183 -17.23 18.77 -34.49
C SER A 183 -18.70 18.77 -34.91
N PRO A 184 -19.66 18.95 -33.98
CA PRO A 184 -21.06 19.05 -34.33
C PRO A 184 -21.27 20.27 -35.25
N ILE A 185 -21.81 20.04 -36.45
CA ILE A 185 -22.21 21.11 -37.38
C ILE A 185 -23.72 21.31 -37.20
N ASN A 186 -24.16 22.55 -36.93
CA ASN A 186 -25.57 22.92 -36.75
C ASN A 186 -26.30 22.17 -35.62
N ALA A 187 -25.59 21.71 -34.59
CA ALA A 187 -26.19 21.07 -33.41
C ALA A 187 -26.16 22.04 -32.20
N PRO A 188 -27.14 21.94 -31.28
CA PRO A 188 -27.09 22.72 -30.05
C PRO A 188 -25.85 22.38 -29.23
N CYS A 189 -25.29 23.40 -28.57
CA CYS A 189 -24.16 23.24 -27.67
C CYS A 189 -24.61 22.65 -26.33
N ASN A 190 -24.27 21.40 -26.04
CA ASN A 190 -24.60 20.73 -24.78
C ASN A 190 -23.60 21.09 -23.68
N LEU A 191 -24.03 21.93 -22.74
CA LEU A 191 -23.24 22.35 -21.59
C LEU A 191 -23.46 21.37 -20.44
N LEU A 192 -22.39 21.06 -19.72
CA LEU A 192 -22.41 20.12 -18.60
C LEU A 192 -21.89 20.79 -17.34
N PHE A 193 -22.58 20.56 -16.23
CA PHE A 193 -22.13 20.87 -14.88
C PHE A 193 -22.25 19.63 -14.01
N ILE A 194 -21.18 19.28 -13.30
CA ILE A 194 -21.16 18.15 -12.36
C ILE A 194 -20.60 18.64 -11.01
N GLY A 195 -21.38 18.52 -9.94
CA GLY A 195 -20.93 18.87 -8.59
C GLY A 195 -22.00 18.67 -7.53
N ARG A 196 -21.60 18.29 -6.29
CA ARG A 196 -22.54 18.04 -5.17
C ARG A 196 -22.88 19.25 -4.29
N ASN A 197 -21.97 20.22 -4.22
CA ASN A 197 -22.19 21.44 -3.45
C ASN A 197 -22.46 22.59 -4.42
N TRP A 198 -23.73 22.81 -4.74
CA TRP A 198 -24.20 23.82 -5.71
C TRP A 198 -23.48 25.17 -5.57
N ASN A 199 -23.45 25.72 -4.36
CA ASN A 199 -22.85 27.04 -4.11
C ASN A 199 -21.33 27.03 -4.27
N MET A 200 -20.63 26.04 -3.71
CA MET A 200 -19.17 25.94 -3.81
C MET A 200 -18.68 25.59 -5.22
N LYS A 201 -19.46 24.83 -5.98
CA LYS A 201 -19.16 24.46 -7.37
C LYS A 201 -19.59 25.54 -8.38
N GLY A 202 -20.24 26.60 -7.91
CA GLY A 202 -20.57 27.77 -8.72
C GLY A 202 -21.82 27.61 -9.58
N GLY A 203 -22.78 26.78 -9.15
CA GLY A 203 -23.99 26.45 -9.91
C GLY A 203 -24.82 27.68 -10.33
N ASN A 204 -24.94 28.70 -9.48
CA ASN A 204 -25.61 29.96 -9.86
C ASN A 204 -24.94 30.62 -11.08
N LYS A 205 -23.60 30.67 -11.10
CA LYS A 205 -22.86 31.25 -12.23
C LYS A 205 -23.08 30.43 -13.50
N VAL A 206 -23.19 29.10 -13.42
CA VAL A 206 -23.52 28.25 -14.58
C VAL A 206 -24.89 28.55 -15.16
N LEU A 207 -25.91 28.76 -14.31
CA LEU A 207 -27.24 29.18 -14.79
C LEU A 207 -27.19 30.53 -15.49
N GLU A 208 -26.47 31.50 -14.92
CA GLU A 208 -26.28 32.81 -15.55
C GLU A 208 -25.58 32.69 -16.91
N ILE A 209 -24.53 31.86 -17.02
CA ILE A 209 -23.83 31.58 -18.29
C ILE A 209 -24.81 31.03 -19.33
N TYR A 210 -25.60 30.02 -18.96
CA TYR A 210 -26.61 29.44 -19.83
C TYR A 210 -27.66 30.48 -20.28
N HIS A 211 -28.15 31.31 -19.36
CA HIS A 211 -29.11 32.36 -19.68
C HIS A 211 -28.53 33.46 -20.56
N ASN A 212 -27.25 33.82 -20.38
CA ASN A 212 -26.55 34.78 -21.24
C ASN A 212 -26.43 34.26 -22.68
N LEU A 213 -26.07 32.99 -22.86
CA LEU A 213 -26.01 32.34 -24.17
C LEU A 213 -27.40 32.29 -24.83
N LYS A 214 -28.39 31.78 -24.10
CA LYS A 214 -29.77 31.67 -24.58
C LYS A 214 -30.37 33.04 -24.95
N GLY A 215 -30.11 34.07 -24.15
CA GLY A 215 -30.59 35.44 -24.39
C GLY A 215 -30.06 36.08 -25.67
N ARG A 216 -28.91 35.60 -26.18
CA ARG A 216 -28.32 36.03 -27.45
C ARG A 216 -28.77 35.20 -28.65
N GLY A 217 -29.62 34.20 -28.44
CA GLY A 217 -30.07 33.28 -29.49
C GLY A 217 -29.07 32.16 -29.80
N PHE A 218 -28.03 31.96 -28.98
CA PHE A 218 -27.13 30.82 -29.13
C PHE A 218 -27.85 29.52 -28.73
N GLN A 219 -27.83 28.51 -29.62
CA GLN A 219 -28.51 27.25 -29.37
C GLN A 219 -27.68 26.40 -28.39
N CYS A 220 -28.16 26.27 -27.15
CA CYS A 220 -27.50 25.45 -26.13
C CYS A 220 -28.50 24.72 -25.22
N THR A 221 -28.04 23.62 -24.63
CA THR A 221 -28.70 22.90 -23.53
C THR A 221 -27.79 22.90 -22.30
N LEU A 222 -28.35 22.65 -21.12
CA LEU A 222 -27.60 22.53 -19.88
C LEU A 222 -27.99 21.24 -19.15
N THR A 223 -27.02 20.38 -18.88
CA THR A 223 -27.18 19.21 -18.01
C THR A 223 -26.50 19.45 -16.68
N ILE A 224 -27.25 19.30 -15.59
CA ILE A 224 -26.80 19.47 -14.20
C ILE A 224 -26.76 18.10 -13.55
N VAL A 225 -25.61 17.71 -12.99
CA VAL A 225 -25.43 16.42 -12.32
C VAL A 225 -24.91 16.62 -10.89
N GLY A 226 -25.52 15.92 -9.94
CA GLY A 226 -25.08 15.84 -8.55
C GLY A 226 -25.59 16.95 -7.64
N SER A 227 -26.33 17.92 -8.14
CA SER A 227 -26.98 18.97 -7.35
C SER A 227 -28.34 19.32 -7.92
N GLU A 228 -29.22 19.83 -7.06
CA GLU A 228 -30.41 20.57 -7.46
C GLU A 228 -30.19 22.07 -7.23
N PRO A 229 -30.56 22.93 -8.20
CA PRO A 229 -30.64 24.36 -7.98
C PRO A 229 -31.58 24.66 -6.79
N PRO A 230 -31.16 25.48 -5.81
CA PRO A 230 -32.00 25.79 -4.64
C PRO A 230 -33.18 26.71 -4.99
N MET A 231 -33.17 27.29 -6.19
CA MET A 231 -34.21 28.15 -6.73
C MET A 231 -35.09 27.39 -7.71
N SER A 232 -36.40 27.66 -7.69
CA SER A 232 -37.32 27.14 -8.70
C SER A 232 -36.92 27.67 -10.06
N LEU A 233 -36.53 26.77 -10.96
CA LEU A 233 -36.24 27.14 -12.34
C LEU A 233 -37.55 27.25 -13.14
N PRO A 234 -37.64 28.20 -14.09
CA PRO A 234 -38.67 28.15 -15.12
C PRO A 234 -38.64 26.78 -15.81
N ASN A 235 -39.80 26.25 -16.20
CA ASN A 235 -39.88 24.99 -16.94
C ASN A 235 -39.23 25.15 -18.32
N ASP A 236 -37.91 24.98 -18.39
CA ASP A 236 -37.08 25.13 -19.57
C ASP A 236 -36.70 23.73 -20.08
N PRO A 237 -37.24 23.27 -21.22
CA PRO A 237 -37.00 21.91 -21.72
C PRO A 237 -35.54 21.65 -22.12
N ASN A 238 -34.71 22.70 -22.18
CA ASN A 238 -33.28 22.59 -22.50
C ASN A 238 -32.40 22.45 -21.25
N ILE A 239 -32.99 22.39 -20.04
CA ILE A 239 -32.27 22.10 -18.80
C ILE A 239 -32.66 20.71 -18.31
N GLU A 240 -31.67 19.83 -18.19
CA GLU A 240 -31.81 18.50 -17.58
C GLU A 240 -31.12 18.48 -16.22
N ILE A 241 -31.77 17.89 -15.21
CA ILE A 241 -31.25 17.84 -13.84
C ILE A 241 -31.24 16.38 -13.37
N TYR A 242 -30.07 15.92 -12.95
CA TYR A 242 -29.83 14.64 -12.31
C TYR A 242 -29.30 14.91 -10.89
N PRO A 243 -30.18 14.98 -9.88
CA PRO A 243 -29.83 15.38 -8.51
C PRO A 243 -28.71 14.54 -7.91
N PHE A 244 -28.70 13.25 -8.25
CA PHE A 244 -27.71 12.29 -7.81
C PHE A 244 -27.53 11.23 -8.90
N ILE A 245 -26.30 10.80 -9.10
CA ILE A 245 -25.94 9.66 -9.95
C ILE A 245 -25.03 8.78 -9.09
N ASP A 246 -25.50 7.56 -8.82
CA ASP A 246 -24.74 6.56 -8.07
C ASP A 246 -23.84 5.76 -9.00
N LYS A 247 -22.54 6.05 -9.01
CA LYS A 247 -21.58 5.29 -9.82
C LYS A 247 -21.41 3.84 -9.35
N THR A 248 -21.96 3.42 -8.22
CA THR A 248 -21.99 1.99 -7.85
C THR A 248 -23.13 1.22 -8.54
N ASN A 249 -24.16 1.93 -9.02
CA ASN A 249 -25.29 1.36 -9.74
C ASN A 249 -25.01 1.31 -11.25
N SER A 250 -25.28 0.18 -11.90
CA SER A 250 -24.98 -0.01 -13.33
C SER A 250 -25.79 0.91 -14.25
N ASN A 251 -27.06 1.19 -13.93
CA ASN A 251 -27.90 2.04 -14.76
C ASN A 251 -27.47 3.51 -14.66
N ASP A 252 -27.16 3.96 -13.45
CA ASP A 252 -26.66 5.32 -13.21
C ASP A 252 -25.28 5.52 -13.84
N ARG A 253 -24.39 4.52 -13.80
CA ARG A 253 -23.12 4.56 -14.55
C ARG A 253 -23.33 4.70 -16.05
N LEU A 254 -24.19 3.86 -16.65
CA LEU A 254 -24.52 3.97 -18.07
C LEU A 254 -25.11 5.34 -18.40
N LYS A 255 -25.95 5.89 -17.52
CA LYS A 255 -26.50 7.25 -17.69
C LYS A 255 -25.41 8.32 -17.60
N PHE A 256 -24.47 8.19 -16.68
CA PHE A 256 -23.31 9.08 -16.57
C PHE A 256 -22.48 9.07 -17.86
N HIS A 257 -22.24 7.89 -18.43
CA HIS A 257 -21.56 7.76 -19.72
C HIS A 257 -22.31 8.40 -20.87
N GLU A 258 -23.63 8.18 -20.95
CA GLU A 258 -24.49 8.80 -21.95
C GLU A 258 -24.39 10.34 -21.87
N ILE A 259 -24.47 10.90 -20.66
CA ILE A 259 -24.36 12.34 -20.41
C ILE A 259 -23.00 12.87 -20.87
N LEU A 260 -21.90 12.23 -20.46
CA LEU A 260 -20.56 12.66 -20.87
C LEU A 260 -20.39 12.55 -22.39
N THR A 261 -20.83 11.46 -23.02
CA THR A 261 -20.69 11.22 -24.46
C THR A 261 -21.31 12.32 -25.32
N ARG A 262 -22.47 12.85 -24.92
CA ARG A 262 -23.17 13.90 -25.67
C ARG A 262 -22.78 15.33 -25.29
N SER A 263 -21.93 15.52 -24.28
CA SER A 263 -21.58 16.84 -23.75
C SER A 263 -20.47 17.50 -24.57
N HIS A 264 -20.50 18.83 -24.64
CA HIS A 264 -19.53 19.62 -25.43
C HIS A 264 -18.56 20.41 -24.56
N PHE A 265 -19.03 20.99 -23.46
CA PHE A 265 -18.18 21.66 -22.49
C PHE A 265 -18.57 21.26 -21.07
N LEU A 266 -17.56 21.00 -20.24
CA LEU A 266 -17.74 20.99 -18.80
C LEU A 266 -17.52 22.41 -18.28
N ILE A 267 -18.52 22.98 -17.62
CA ILE A 267 -18.43 24.31 -17.01
C ILE A 267 -18.46 24.12 -15.49
N LEU A 268 -17.36 24.47 -14.82
CA LEU A 268 -17.24 24.34 -13.38
C LEU A 268 -16.55 25.58 -12.78
N PRO A 269 -17.28 26.69 -12.59
CA PRO A 269 -16.76 27.92 -12.01
C PRO A 269 -16.67 27.79 -10.48
N THR A 270 -15.95 26.77 -10.03
CA THR A 270 -15.82 26.43 -8.62
C THR A 270 -15.09 27.51 -7.84
N ARG A 271 -15.46 27.65 -6.57
CA ARG A 271 -14.76 28.51 -5.60
C ARG A 271 -13.60 27.80 -4.93
N PHE A 272 -13.60 26.47 -4.92
CA PHE A 272 -12.56 25.65 -4.33
C PHE A 272 -12.58 24.22 -4.90
N ASP A 273 -11.41 23.75 -5.34
CA ASP A 273 -11.18 22.37 -5.73
C ASP A 273 -9.69 22.03 -5.55
N CYS A 274 -9.39 20.93 -4.86
CA CYS A 274 -8.00 20.52 -4.62
C CYS A 274 -7.31 20.07 -5.91
N PHE A 275 -8.04 19.37 -6.78
CA PHE A 275 -7.52 18.84 -8.05
C PHE A 275 -8.59 18.84 -9.14
N GLY A 276 -9.82 18.44 -8.80
CA GLY A 276 -10.93 18.37 -9.73
C GLY A 276 -10.90 17.12 -10.61
N ILE A 277 -11.11 15.94 -10.01
CA ILE A 277 -11.22 14.64 -10.72
C ILE A 277 -12.23 14.69 -11.87
N VAL A 278 -13.31 15.48 -11.71
CA VAL A 278 -14.32 15.67 -12.75
C VAL A 278 -13.76 16.24 -14.06
N PHE A 279 -12.67 17.02 -14.01
CA PHE A 279 -11.98 17.50 -15.20
C PHE A 279 -11.20 16.36 -15.89
N CYS A 280 -10.70 15.40 -15.13
CA CYS A 280 -10.11 14.17 -15.67
C CYS A 280 -11.19 13.32 -16.36
N GLU A 281 -12.37 13.21 -15.75
CA GLU A 281 -13.54 12.54 -16.33
C GLU A 281 -14.01 13.21 -17.61
N ALA A 282 -14.01 14.55 -17.68
CA ALA A 282 -14.28 15.28 -18.92
C ALA A 282 -13.22 15.02 -20.00
N CYS A 283 -11.94 15.04 -19.63
CA CYS A 283 -10.84 14.72 -20.53
C CYS A 283 -10.97 13.32 -21.15
N ALA A 284 -11.43 12.33 -20.37
CA ALA A 284 -11.68 10.98 -20.87
C ALA A 284 -12.61 10.97 -22.09
N TYR A 285 -13.63 11.82 -22.12
CA TYR A 285 -14.59 11.94 -23.21
C TYR A 285 -14.19 13.00 -24.26
N GLY A 286 -13.00 13.58 -24.14
CA GLY A 286 -12.53 14.66 -25.00
C GLY A 286 -13.40 15.91 -24.86
N ILE A 287 -13.89 16.21 -23.65
CA ILE A 287 -14.72 17.38 -23.33
C ILE A 287 -13.80 18.49 -22.79
N PRO A 288 -13.65 19.62 -23.50
CA PRO A 288 -12.91 20.74 -22.99
C PRO A 288 -13.59 21.36 -21.77
N SER A 289 -12.79 21.76 -20.78
CA SER A 289 -13.29 22.28 -19.51
C SER A 289 -13.11 23.79 -19.37
N LEU A 290 -14.12 24.50 -18.86
CA LEU A 290 -14.05 25.90 -18.46
C LEU A 290 -14.16 25.95 -16.94
N GLY A 291 -13.07 26.32 -16.26
CA GLY A 291 -12.99 26.29 -14.81
C GLY A 291 -12.35 27.54 -14.22
N THR A 292 -12.54 27.74 -12.92
CA THR A 292 -11.84 28.81 -12.19
C THR A 292 -10.40 28.37 -11.86
N ASN A 293 -9.43 29.28 -12.00
CA ASN A 293 -8.05 29.08 -11.55
C ASN A 293 -7.93 29.18 -10.02
N VAL A 294 -8.45 28.19 -9.30
CA VAL A 294 -8.37 28.06 -7.84
C VAL A 294 -7.81 26.69 -7.48
N GLY A 295 -7.16 26.59 -6.31
CA GLY A 295 -6.59 25.34 -5.83
C GLY A 295 -5.69 24.67 -6.88
N GLY A 296 -5.82 23.36 -7.04
CA GLY A 296 -5.09 22.59 -8.05
C GLY A 296 -5.78 22.45 -9.41
N VAL A 297 -6.83 23.23 -9.72
CA VAL A 297 -7.57 23.12 -10.99
C VAL A 297 -6.66 23.30 -12.22
N SER A 298 -5.67 24.19 -12.14
CA SER A 298 -4.68 24.43 -13.21
C SER A 298 -3.65 23.30 -13.38
N GLN A 299 -3.60 22.36 -12.44
CA GLN A 299 -2.88 21.11 -12.65
C GLN A 299 -3.56 20.30 -13.77
N VAL A 300 -4.89 20.21 -13.74
CA VAL A 300 -5.66 19.42 -14.71
C VAL A 300 -5.92 20.21 -15.99
N ILE A 301 -6.49 21.41 -15.87
CA ILE A 301 -6.82 22.27 -17.02
C ILE A 301 -5.57 23.02 -17.48
N LYS A 302 -5.18 22.80 -18.73
CA LYS A 302 -4.11 23.52 -19.42
C LYS A 302 -4.75 24.56 -20.35
N GLU A 303 -4.51 25.83 -20.04
CA GLU A 303 -5.08 26.99 -20.73
C GLU A 303 -4.87 26.90 -22.25
N ARG A 304 -5.96 26.97 -23.02
CA ARG A 304 -6.00 26.88 -24.50
C ARG A 304 -5.55 25.53 -25.07
N GLU A 305 -5.28 24.55 -24.24
CA GLU A 305 -4.89 23.20 -24.66
C GLU A 305 -6.05 22.23 -24.49
N ASN A 306 -6.54 22.04 -23.27
CA ASN A 306 -7.68 21.16 -22.98
C ASN A 306 -8.89 21.93 -22.40
N GLY A 307 -8.79 23.25 -22.30
CA GLY A 307 -9.80 24.07 -21.63
C GLY A 307 -9.37 25.51 -21.41
N PHE A 308 -10.11 26.21 -20.57
CA PHE A 308 -9.87 27.61 -20.20
C PHE A 308 -9.99 27.83 -18.70
N LEU A 309 -9.07 28.61 -18.17
CA LEU A 309 -8.99 29.01 -16.78
C LEU A 309 -9.42 30.47 -16.64
N PHE A 310 -10.33 30.73 -15.71
CA PHE A 310 -10.85 32.06 -15.43
C PHE A 310 -10.48 32.51 -14.01
N ASN A 311 -10.35 33.82 -13.83
CA ASN A 311 -10.26 34.39 -12.48
C ASN A 311 -11.54 34.12 -11.69
N ILE A 312 -11.44 34.02 -10.36
CA ILE A 312 -12.59 33.74 -9.48
C ILE A 312 -13.72 34.77 -9.62
N ASP A 313 -13.36 36.02 -9.90
CA ASP A 313 -14.26 37.14 -10.10
C ASP A 313 -14.75 37.31 -11.54
N ALA A 314 -14.31 36.44 -12.47
CA ALA A 314 -14.76 36.49 -13.86
C ALA A 314 -16.29 36.35 -13.94
N SER A 315 -16.90 37.20 -14.75
CA SER A 315 -18.34 37.29 -14.93
C SER A 315 -18.90 36.10 -15.72
N SER A 316 -20.18 35.81 -15.55
CA SER A 316 -20.89 34.81 -16.37
C SER A 316 -20.93 35.19 -17.86
N LEU A 317 -20.73 36.47 -18.21
CA LEU A 317 -20.62 36.93 -19.60
C LEU A 317 -19.29 36.50 -20.23
N GLU A 318 -18.17 36.60 -19.52
CA GLU A 318 -16.85 36.18 -20.04
C GLU A 318 -16.81 34.69 -20.39
N TYR A 319 -17.44 33.84 -19.56
CA TYR A 319 -17.59 32.43 -19.86
C TYR A 319 -18.49 32.20 -21.09
N ALA A 320 -19.63 32.90 -21.18
CA ALA A 320 -20.54 32.80 -22.32
C ALA A 320 -19.85 33.23 -23.63
N ASP A 321 -19.12 34.35 -23.63
CA ASP A 321 -18.34 34.84 -24.76
C ASP A 321 -17.32 33.78 -25.21
N LYS A 322 -16.61 33.15 -24.27
CA LYS A 322 -15.64 32.11 -24.58
C LYS A 322 -16.28 30.86 -25.16
N ILE A 323 -17.42 30.41 -24.63
CA ILE A 323 -18.15 29.23 -25.13
C ILE A 323 -18.60 29.49 -26.58
N GLU A 324 -19.23 30.64 -26.83
CA GLU A 324 -19.72 31.01 -28.15
C GLU A 324 -18.58 31.15 -29.17
N GLU A 325 -17.49 31.83 -28.80
CA GLU A 325 -16.28 31.98 -29.62
C GLU A 325 -15.70 30.61 -30.05
N ILE A 326 -15.53 29.71 -29.09
CA ILE A 326 -14.85 28.44 -29.31
C ILE A 326 -15.75 27.46 -30.05
N PHE A 327 -17.03 27.35 -29.68
CA PHE A 327 -17.94 26.40 -30.33
C PHE A 327 -18.20 26.75 -31.79
N ASN A 328 -18.28 28.05 -32.13
CA ASN A 328 -18.41 28.51 -33.51
C ASN A 328 -17.11 28.35 -34.31
N ASN A 329 -15.95 28.24 -33.65
CA ASN A 329 -14.68 27.91 -34.28
C ASN A 329 -14.41 26.40 -34.22
N HIS A 330 -15.00 25.65 -35.16
CA HIS A 330 -14.91 24.19 -35.20
C HIS A 330 -13.48 23.62 -35.22
N ILE A 331 -12.51 24.37 -35.78
CA ILE A 331 -11.10 23.96 -35.81
C ILE A 331 -10.51 24.01 -34.40
N THR A 332 -10.70 25.14 -33.71
CA THR A 332 -10.21 25.33 -32.34
C THR A 332 -10.90 24.36 -31.39
N TYR A 333 -12.21 24.21 -31.47
CA TYR A 333 -12.96 23.26 -30.64
C TYR A 333 -12.49 21.81 -30.86
N SER A 334 -12.34 21.37 -32.12
CA SER A 334 -11.82 20.02 -32.44
C SER A 334 -10.42 19.79 -31.86
N LYS A 335 -9.55 20.82 -31.91
CA LYS A 335 -8.20 20.75 -31.32
C LYS A 335 -8.25 20.60 -29.80
N LEU A 336 -9.10 21.36 -29.11
CA LEU A 336 -9.26 21.25 -27.67
C LEU A 336 -9.76 19.86 -27.27
N ARG A 337 -10.76 19.32 -27.99
CA ARG A 337 -11.29 17.97 -27.74
C ARG A 337 -10.22 16.88 -27.85
N LYS A 338 -9.42 16.93 -28.93
CA LYS A 338 -8.31 15.99 -29.15
C LYS A 338 -7.27 16.07 -28.03
N THR A 339 -6.95 17.28 -27.61
CA THR A 339 -5.95 17.50 -26.56
C THR A 339 -6.48 17.07 -25.19
N ALA A 340 -7.75 17.33 -24.88
CA ALA A 340 -8.40 16.82 -23.67
C ALA A 340 -8.37 15.28 -23.63
N ARG A 341 -8.69 14.62 -24.75
CA ARG A 341 -8.60 13.15 -24.84
C ARG A 341 -7.16 12.65 -24.68
N LYS A 342 -6.21 13.31 -25.33
CA LYS A 342 -4.78 13.00 -25.21
C LYS A 342 -4.29 13.12 -23.77
N ASP A 343 -4.69 14.18 -23.07
CA ASP A 343 -4.35 14.39 -21.65
C ASP A 343 -4.89 13.27 -20.76
N PHE A 344 -6.09 12.77 -21.04
CA PHE A 344 -6.58 11.57 -20.35
C PHE A 344 -5.67 10.36 -20.60
N GLU A 345 -5.33 10.07 -21.86
CA GLU A 345 -4.53 8.90 -22.24
C GLU A 345 -3.10 8.94 -21.69
N GLU A 346 -2.49 10.13 -21.61
CA GLU A 346 -1.07 10.28 -21.25
C GLU A 346 -0.84 10.67 -19.79
N ARG A 347 -1.86 11.16 -19.06
CA ARG A 347 -1.65 11.82 -17.76
C ARG A 347 -2.77 11.63 -16.75
N LEU A 348 -4.02 11.86 -17.15
CA LEU A 348 -5.18 11.97 -16.25
C LEU A 348 -5.96 10.65 -16.13
N ASN A 349 -5.25 9.53 -16.08
CA ASN A 349 -5.82 8.21 -15.85
C ASN A 349 -5.04 7.44 -14.79
N TRP A 350 -5.73 6.50 -14.15
CA TRP A 350 -5.19 5.77 -13.01
C TRP A 350 -4.08 4.77 -13.35
N ASP A 351 -3.97 4.33 -14.61
CA ASP A 351 -2.86 3.46 -15.03
C ASP A 351 -1.55 4.26 -15.11
N ILE A 352 -1.59 5.50 -15.62
CA ILE A 352 -0.43 6.40 -15.59
C ILE A 352 -0.06 6.81 -14.16
N TRP A 353 -1.06 7.10 -13.32
CA TRP A 353 -0.82 7.33 -11.88
C TRP A 353 -0.13 6.12 -11.24
N LEU A 354 -0.62 4.91 -11.50
CA LEU A 354 -0.05 3.68 -10.97
C LEU A 354 1.39 3.50 -11.46
N ASP A 355 1.67 3.69 -12.74
CA ASP A 355 3.01 3.53 -13.29
C ASP A 355 4.02 4.50 -12.69
N LYS A 356 3.62 5.76 -12.44
CA LYS A 356 4.48 6.76 -11.77
C LYS A 356 4.67 6.43 -10.29
N SER A 357 3.58 6.20 -9.56
CA SER A 357 3.61 5.86 -8.13
C SER A 357 4.37 4.56 -7.86
N ASN A 358 4.25 3.56 -8.73
CA ASN A 358 4.94 2.28 -8.59
C ASN A 358 6.46 2.43 -8.61
N LYS A 359 7.00 3.32 -9.45
CA LYS A 359 8.45 3.58 -9.48
C LYS A 359 8.95 4.14 -8.16
N ILE A 360 8.17 5.05 -7.54
CA ILE A 360 8.49 5.63 -6.23
C ILE A 360 8.46 4.54 -5.16
N ILE A 361 7.41 3.70 -5.16
CA ILE A 361 7.25 2.60 -4.20
C ILE A 361 8.40 1.59 -4.34
N GLU A 362 8.74 1.17 -5.56
CA GLU A 362 9.81 0.20 -5.82
C GLU A 362 11.18 0.74 -5.43
N GLN A 363 11.47 1.99 -5.79
CA GLN A 363 12.72 2.64 -5.40
C GLN A 363 12.84 2.67 -3.87
N LEU A 364 11.83 3.20 -3.19
CA LEU A 364 11.85 3.34 -1.74
C LEU A 364 11.97 1.98 -1.03
N ALA A 365 11.24 0.96 -1.51
CA ALA A 365 11.32 -0.39 -0.97
C ALA A 365 12.71 -1.04 -1.17
N SER A 366 13.40 -0.71 -2.26
CA SER A 366 14.74 -1.22 -2.55
C SER A 366 15.83 -0.57 -1.69
N GLU A 367 15.73 0.74 -1.44
CA GLU A 367 16.64 1.50 -0.56
C GLU A 367 16.59 1.03 0.90
N HIS A 368 15.51 0.36 1.30
CA HIS A 368 15.27 -0.15 2.65
C HIS A 368 15.46 -1.68 2.77
N GLN A 369 16.10 -2.34 1.80
CA GLN A 369 16.48 -3.74 1.95
C GLN A 369 17.79 -3.90 2.75
N PRO A 370 17.94 -4.98 3.56
CA PRO A 370 19.18 -5.23 4.28
C PRO A 370 20.36 -5.50 3.33
N ASP A 371 21.49 -4.81 3.54
CA ASP A 371 22.74 -4.94 2.76
C ASP A 371 23.57 -6.21 3.08
N PHE A 372 23.00 -7.24 3.72
CA PHE A 372 23.78 -8.42 4.13
C PHE A 372 23.12 -9.75 3.74
N TYR A 373 23.96 -10.72 3.40
CA TYR A 373 23.58 -12.10 3.11
C TYR A 373 23.79 -12.98 4.35
N LEU A 374 23.08 -14.11 4.42
CA LEU A 374 23.27 -15.12 5.47
C LEU A 374 24.21 -16.22 4.97
N PRO A 375 25.36 -16.47 5.63
CA PRO A 375 26.19 -17.63 5.34
C PRO A 375 25.46 -18.94 5.67
N VAL A 376 25.22 -19.78 4.67
CA VAL A 376 24.54 -21.07 4.82
C VAL A 376 25.51 -22.20 4.58
N TYR A 377 25.75 -23.01 5.60
CA TYR A 377 26.59 -24.19 5.53
C TYR A 377 25.74 -25.43 5.32
N VAL A 378 25.76 -25.97 4.09
CA VAL A 378 24.95 -27.12 3.69
C VAL A 378 25.72 -28.41 3.93
N ILE A 379 25.21 -29.28 4.81
CA ILE A 379 25.78 -30.60 5.08
C ILE A 379 25.26 -31.59 4.04
N ASN A 380 26.16 -32.19 3.27
CA ASN A 380 25.80 -33.21 2.28
C ASN A 380 26.89 -34.27 2.13
N MET A 381 26.47 -35.53 1.93
CA MET A 381 27.37 -36.62 1.57
C MET A 381 27.60 -36.67 0.06
N ARG A 382 28.83 -36.93 -0.38
CA ARG A 382 29.21 -36.92 -1.81
C ARG A 382 28.36 -37.89 -2.65
N GLU A 383 27.93 -39.00 -2.06
CA GLU A 383 27.14 -40.02 -2.75
C GLU A 383 25.66 -39.60 -2.95
N ARG A 384 25.16 -38.60 -2.22
CA ARG A 384 23.76 -38.14 -2.26
C ARG A 384 23.54 -37.04 -3.29
N VAL A 385 23.76 -37.37 -4.55
CA VAL A 385 23.67 -36.43 -5.67
C VAL A 385 22.26 -35.83 -5.81
N GLU A 386 21.22 -36.63 -5.57
CA GLU A 386 19.82 -36.21 -5.66
C GLU A 386 19.44 -35.18 -4.57
N ARG A 387 20.00 -35.30 -3.36
CA ARG A 387 19.77 -34.34 -2.28
C ARG A 387 20.54 -33.05 -2.51
N LYS A 388 21.75 -33.15 -3.05
CA LYS A 388 22.51 -31.98 -3.51
C LYS A 388 21.75 -31.19 -4.58
N GLN A 389 21.18 -31.88 -5.56
CA GLN A 389 20.33 -31.27 -6.59
C GLN A 389 19.08 -30.62 -5.99
N HIS A 390 18.43 -31.29 -5.03
CA HIS A 390 17.28 -30.75 -4.30
C HIS A 390 17.61 -29.42 -3.59
N ILE A 391 18.65 -29.38 -2.75
CA ILE A 391 19.03 -28.13 -2.06
C ILE A 391 19.47 -27.05 -3.04
N THR A 392 20.21 -27.40 -4.09
CA THR A 392 20.59 -26.42 -5.12
C THR A 392 19.34 -25.74 -5.72
N LYS A 393 18.24 -26.49 -5.89
CA LYS A 393 16.97 -25.95 -6.37
C LYS A 393 16.24 -25.10 -5.32
N GLU A 394 16.25 -25.51 -4.05
CA GLU A 394 15.58 -24.75 -2.97
C GLU A 394 16.17 -23.35 -2.77
N PHE A 395 17.47 -23.18 -3.04
CA PHE A 395 18.17 -21.91 -2.95
C PHE A 395 18.37 -21.19 -4.29
N ASP A 396 17.76 -21.69 -5.37
CA ASP A 396 17.87 -21.08 -6.69
C ASP A 396 17.22 -19.68 -6.70
N ASN A 397 17.93 -18.68 -7.22
CA ASN A 397 17.54 -17.26 -7.23
C ASN A 397 17.25 -16.65 -5.84
N LYS A 398 17.90 -17.15 -4.78
CA LYS A 398 17.84 -16.59 -3.42
C LYS A 398 19.16 -15.90 -3.06
N GLU A 399 19.32 -14.67 -3.53
CA GLU A 399 20.55 -13.88 -3.38
C GLU A 399 20.86 -13.51 -1.92
N GLU A 400 19.86 -13.61 -1.04
CA GLU A 400 19.97 -13.44 0.40
C GLU A 400 20.83 -14.50 1.12
N PHE A 401 21.24 -15.57 0.43
CA PHE A 401 22.01 -16.67 1.01
C PHE A 401 23.37 -16.87 0.32
N GLU A 402 24.43 -17.00 1.12
CA GLU A 402 25.74 -17.45 0.64
C GLU A 402 25.93 -18.94 0.94
N LEU A 403 25.78 -19.78 -0.10
CA LEU A 403 25.90 -21.23 0.05
C LEU A 403 27.35 -21.70 0.18
N ASN A 404 27.66 -22.37 1.29
CA ASN A 404 28.92 -23.01 1.61
C ASN A 404 28.70 -24.53 1.73
N TRP A 405 29.16 -25.32 0.76
CA TRP A 405 29.00 -26.78 0.80
C TRP A 405 30.01 -27.43 1.75
N VAL A 406 29.51 -28.21 2.70
CA VAL A 406 30.33 -28.95 3.67
C VAL A 406 30.09 -30.44 3.52
N GLU A 407 31.15 -31.16 3.13
CA GLU A 407 31.15 -32.62 3.10
C GLU A 407 30.95 -33.16 4.52
N ALA A 408 29.92 -34.00 4.67
CA ALA A 408 29.57 -34.62 5.94
C ALA A 408 30.69 -35.54 6.46
N SER A 409 30.85 -35.55 7.78
CA SER A 409 31.86 -36.37 8.47
C SER A 409 31.41 -37.83 8.51
N ALA A 410 32.15 -38.71 7.85
CA ALA A 410 31.86 -40.14 7.85
C ALA A 410 31.99 -40.75 9.25
N HIS A 411 30.95 -41.45 9.71
CA HIS A 411 30.96 -42.19 10.98
C HIS A 411 29.98 -43.37 10.91
N PRO A 412 30.23 -44.52 11.58
CA PRO A 412 29.30 -45.65 11.59
C PRO A 412 27.92 -45.34 12.18
N ILE A 413 27.85 -44.33 13.06
CA ILE A 413 26.61 -43.81 13.65
C ILE A 413 26.35 -42.44 13.01
N GLY A 414 25.30 -42.33 12.19
CA GLY A 414 25.01 -41.11 11.43
C GLY A 414 24.79 -39.88 12.31
N ALA A 415 24.17 -40.03 13.49
CA ALA A 415 24.00 -38.93 14.46
C ALA A 415 25.33 -38.30 14.90
N VAL A 416 26.36 -39.13 15.12
CA VAL A 416 27.73 -38.66 15.44
C VAL A 416 28.38 -38.00 14.21
N GLY A 417 28.14 -38.54 13.02
CA GLY A 417 28.61 -37.94 11.76
C GLY A 417 28.01 -36.56 11.50
N LEU A 418 26.71 -36.40 11.74
CA LEU A 418 26.01 -35.11 11.68
C LEU A 418 26.59 -34.11 12.68
N TRP A 419 26.74 -34.51 13.95
CA TRP A 419 27.32 -33.64 14.97
C TRP A 419 28.74 -33.20 14.63
N ASN A 420 29.61 -34.12 14.21
CA ASN A 420 30.97 -33.80 13.78
C ASN A 420 30.99 -32.80 12.60
N SER A 421 30.03 -32.91 11.69
CA SER A 421 29.85 -31.97 10.58
C SER A 421 29.43 -30.58 11.08
N MET A 422 28.50 -30.50 12.03
CA MET A 422 28.14 -29.24 12.69
C MET A 422 29.34 -28.61 13.41
N ILE A 423 30.12 -29.39 14.16
CA ILE A 423 31.34 -28.90 14.84
C ILE A 423 32.37 -28.38 13.83
N LYS A 424 32.55 -29.06 12.69
CA LYS A 424 33.40 -28.58 11.60
C LYS A 424 32.92 -27.23 11.07
N ILE A 425 31.61 -27.06 10.85
CA ILE A 425 31.00 -25.80 10.44
C ILE A 425 31.26 -24.69 11.46
N ILE A 426 31.03 -24.95 12.76
CA ILE A 426 31.24 -23.97 13.83
C ILE A 426 32.71 -23.49 13.86
N LYS A 427 33.67 -24.40 13.66
CA LYS A 427 35.09 -24.01 13.55
C LYS A 427 35.35 -23.11 12.34
N MET A 428 34.82 -23.47 11.17
CA MET A 428 34.94 -22.66 9.95
C MET A 428 34.33 -21.26 10.13
N ALA A 429 33.15 -21.17 10.75
CA ALA A 429 32.47 -19.92 11.06
C ALA A 429 33.29 -19.04 12.01
N LYS A 430 33.85 -19.61 13.09
CA LYS A 430 34.75 -18.90 14.00
C LYS A 430 36.02 -18.38 13.32
N GLU A 431 36.61 -19.18 12.44
CA GLU A 431 37.81 -18.78 11.69
C GLU A 431 37.53 -17.62 10.72
N LYS A 432 36.34 -17.58 10.10
CA LYS A 432 35.89 -16.47 9.26
C LYS A 432 35.43 -15.24 10.05
N GLY A 433 35.10 -15.40 11.33
CA GLY A 433 34.51 -14.34 12.15
C GLY A 433 33.01 -14.15 11.91
N ASP A 434 32.30 -15.19 11.47
CA ASP A 434 30.85 -15.14 11.25
C ASP A 434 30.11 -15.09 12.60
N ASP A 435 29.31 -14.04 12.82
CA ASP A 435 28.50 -13.89 14.05
C ASP A 435 27.17 -14.67 14.00
N ILE A 436 26.67 -14.90 12.78
CA ILE A 436 25.40 -15.55 12.49
C ILE A 436 25.63 -16.48 11.31
N ILE A 437 25.32 -17.76 11.50
CA ILE A 437 25.38 -18.76 10.42
C ILE A 437 24.09 -19.55 10.35
N VAL A 438 23.78 -20.09 9.18
CA VAL A 438 22.76 -21.11 9.01
C VAL A 438 23.45 -22.46 8.83
N ILE A 439 23.05 -23.44 9.63
CA ILE A 439 23.34 -24.85 9.35
C ILE A 439 22.12 -25.43 8.65
N CYS A 440 22.34 -25.99 7.45
CA CYS A 440 21.29 -26.55 6.61
C CYS A 440 21.60 -28.02 6.29
N GLU A 441 20.63 -28.90 6.52
CA GLU A 441 20.72 -30.30 6.14
C GLU A 441 20.21 -30.52 4.70
N ASP A 442 20.67 -31.60 4.06
CA ASP A 442 20.36 -31.90 2.66
C ASP A 442 18.91 -32.35 2.39
N ASP A 443 18.07 -32.40 3.43
CA ASP A 443 16.64 -32.68 3.36
C ASP A 443 15.73 -31.46 3.61
N HIS A 444 16.31 -30.26 3.78
CA HIS A 444 15.57 -29.01 3.92
C HIS A 444 14.72 -28.67 2.67
N TYR A 445 13.54 -28.10 2.88
CA TYR A 445 12.84 -27.29 1.87
C TYR A 445 12.16 -26.07 2.49
N PHE A 446 11.95 -25.02 1.69
CA PHE A 446 11.21 -23.83 2.12
C PHE A 446 9.70 -24.03 1.98
N THR A 447 8.93 -23.63 2.99
CA THR A 447 7.46 -23.65 2.91
C THR A 447 6.96 -22.42 2.16
N GLU A 448 5.64 -22.39 1.89
CA GLU A 448 4.95 -21.21 1.35
C GLU A 448 5.00 -19.96 2.25
N ASN A 449 5.38 -20.11 3.52
CA ASN A 449 5.50 -19.00 4.47
C ASN A 449 6.86 -18.30 4.41
N TYR A 450 7.83 -18.88 3.69
CA TYR A 450 9.14 -18.27 3.54
C TYR A 450 9.07 -16.94 2.77
N SER A 451 9.70 -15.91 3.33
CA SER A 451 10.10 -14.73 2.57
C SER A 451 11.43 -14.20 3.12
N PRO A 452 12.28 -13.55 2.29
CA PRO A 452 13.54 -12.98 2.75
C PRO A 452 13.32 -11.98 3.90
N LYS A 453 12.30 -11.12 3.78
CA LYS A 453 11.97 -10.11 4.79
C LYS A 453 11.59 -10.72 6.14
N LEU A 454 10.74 -11.75 6.13
CA LEU A 454 10.39 -12.47 7.36
C LEU A 454 11.66 -13.07 7.98
N LEU A 455 12.47 -13.78 7.19
CA LEU A 455 13.69 -14.39 7.70
C LEU A 455 14.64 -13.37 8.34
N PHE A 456 14.99 -12.30 7.64
CA PHE A 456 15.93 -11.30 8.16
C PHE A 456 15.40 -10.58 9.39
N LYS A 457 14.11 -10.23 9.40
CA LYS A 457 13.46 -9.64 10.57
C LYS A 457 13.59 -10.56 11.78
N GLU A 458 13.19 -11.82 11.64
CA GLU A 458 13.17 -12.76 12.76
C GLU A 458 14.57 -13.16 13.20
N VAL A 459 15.56 -13.25 12.30
CA VAL A 459 16.98 -13.45 12.63
C VAL A 459 17.52 -12.27 13.43
N THR A 460 17.29 -11.04 12.97
CA THR A 460 17.80 -9.83 13.62
C THR A 460 17.18 -9.63 14.99
N GLU A 461 15.85 -9.74 15.10
CA GLU A 461 15.17 -9.59 16.37
C GLU A 461 15.52 -10.72 17.36
N ALA A 462 15.68 -11.96 16.89
CA ALA A 462 16.15 -13.06 17.73
C ALA A 462 17.56 -12.80 18.27
N TYR A 463 18.47 -12.26 17.45
CA TYR A 463 19.81 -11.85 17.88
C TYR A 463 19.76 -10.78 18.98
N ILE A 464 18.93 -9.75 18.81
CA ILE A 464 18.72 -8.67 19.80
C ILE A 464 18.15 -9.24 21.11
N GLN A 465 17.24 -10.21 21.03
CA GLN A 465 16.68 -10.92 22.19
C GLN A 465 17.60 -11.99 22.78
N GLY A 466 18.81 -12.12 22.22
CA GLY A 466 19.86 -13.00 22.68
C GLY A 466 19.58 -14.48 22.47
N ALA A 467 18.89 -14.83 21.38
CA ALA A 467 18.75 -16.22 20.96
C ALA A 467 20.14 -16.86 20.74
N GLU A 468 20.23 -18.13 21.10
CA GLU A 468 21.40 -18.98 20.81
C GLU A 468 21.16 -19.81 19.55
N VAL A 469 19.89 -20.18 19.34
CA VAL A 469 19.40 -20.92 18.18
C VAL A 469 18.06 -20.34 17.74
N LEU A 470 17.89 -20.13 16.44
CA LEU A 470 16.60 -19.84 15.82
C LEU A 470 16.32 -20.88 14.71
N SER A 471 15.23 -21.64 14.84
CA SER A 471 14.83 -22.63 13.83
C SER A 471 13.80 -22.07 12.85
N GLY A 472 13.94 -22.41 11.56
CA GLY A 472 12.95 -22.09 10.54
C GLY A 472 11.68 -22.96 10.62
N GLY A 473 11.72 -24.07 11.37
CA GLY A 473 10.59 -24.94 11.66
C GLY A 473 11.01 -26.19 12.42
N ILE A 474 10.10 -26.77 13.19
CA ILE A 474 10.41 -27.87 14.13
C ILE A 474 9.40 -29.02 14.06
N GLY A 475 9.87 -30.26 14.25
CA GLY A 475 9.03 -31.46 14.26
C GLY A 475 8.41 -31.79 15.64
N GLY A 476 8.84 -31.11 16.69
CA GLY A 476 8.35 -31.34 18.05
C GLY A 476 8.87 -30.29 19.02
N PHE A 477 8.14 -30.06 20.11
CA PHE A 477 8.49 -29.21 21.24
C PHE A 477 7.53 -29.50 22.41
N GLY A 478 7.86 -29.05 23.62
CA GLY A 478 7.02 -29.22 24.81
C GLY A 478 6.14 -27.99 25.05
N GLN A 479 6.78 -26.86 25.31
CA GLN A 479 6.13 -25.58 25.59
C GLN A 479 6.66 -24.51 24.64
N ALA A 480 5.79 -23.60 24.22
CA ALA A 480 6.17 -22.43 23.43
C ALA A 480 5.54 -21.16 24.02
N ILE A 481 6.31 -20.08 24.08
CA ILE A 481 5.85 -18.76 24.50
C ILE A 481 6.14 -17.73 23.41
N PRO A 482 5.23 -16.78 23.13
CA PRO A 482 5.49 -15.71 22.17
C PRO A 482 6.72 -14.89 22.58
N ALA A 483 7.64 -14.69 21.63
CA ALA A 483 8.81 -13.81 21.76
C ALA A 483 8.78 -12.65 20.73
N GLY A 484 7.94 -12.79 19.69
CA GLY A 484 7.62 -11.78 18.67
C GLY A 484 6.34 -12.19 17.95
N TYR A 485 5.99 -11.50 16.87
CA TYR A 485 4.76 -11.81 16.10
C TYR A 485 4.84 -13.14 15.36
N HIS A 486 6.02 -13.48 14.83
CA HIS A 486 6.26 -14.75 14.15
C HIS A 486 7.34 -15.57 14.84
N ARG A 487 7.63 -15.32 16.12
CA ARG A 487 8.74 -15.96 16.82
C ARG A 487 8.33 -16.38 18.21
N TYR A 488 8.70 -17.61 18.55
CA TYR A 488 8.35 -18.23 19.81
C TYR A 488 9.58 -18.82 20.46
N LYS A 489 9.73 -18.63 21.76
CA LYS A 489 10.73 -19.36 22.55
C LYS A 489 10.18 -20.74 22.89
N VAL A 490 11.00 -21.77 22.71
CA VAL A 490 10.65 -23.17 22.99
C VAL A 490 11.60 -23.77 24.03
N ASP A 491 11.12 -24.79 24.76
CA ASP A 491 11.88 -25.51 25.78
C ASP A 491 12.87 -26.53 25.20
N TRP A 492 12.47 -27.22 24.14
CA TRP A 492 13.28 -28.12 23.34
C TRP A 492 12.67 -28.22 21.94
N PHE A 493 13.41 -28.77 20.98
CA PHE A 493 12.88 -29.05 19.65
C PHE A 493 13.41 -30.34 19.02
N TRP A 494 12.69 -30.81 18.00
CA TRP A 494 13.15 -31.85 17.07
C TRP A 494 13.32 -31.30 15.66
N CYS A 495 14.22 -31.93 14.90
CA CYS A 495 14.61 -31.60 13.53
C CYS A 495 15.50 -30.35 13.42
N THR A 496 16.61 -30.47 12.68
CA THR A 496 17.67 -29.44 12.56
C THR A 496 17.91 -28.98 11.12
N GLN A 497 16.94 -29.21 10.23
CA GLN A 497 17.09 -29.03 8.79
C GLN A 497 17.49 -27.61 8.35
N PHE A 498 17.07 -26.60 9.11
CA PHE A 498 17.39 -25.20 8.89
C PHE A 498 17.41 -24.47 10.22
N ILE A 499 18.61 -24.34 10.79
CA ILE A 499 18.82 -23.67 12.07
C ILE A 499 19.83 -22.55 11.91
N VAL A 500 19.47 -21.38 12.43
CA VAL A 500 20.36 -20.23 12.59
C VAL A 500 21.07 -20.39 13.93
N ILE A 501 22.39 -20.39 13.91
CA ILE A 501 23.23 -20.47 15.10
C ILE A 501 23.96 -19.15 15.27
N TYR A 502 23.85 -18.57 16.46
CA TYR A 502 24.53 -17.34 16.82
C TYR A 502 25.87 -17.64 17.50
N ASN A 503 26.88 -16.80 17.27
CA ASN A 503 28.25 -16.98 17.79
C ASN A 503 28.33 -17.30 19.28
N ARG A 504 27.44 -16.73 20.09
CA ARG A 504 27.33 -16.96 21.54
C ARG A 504 27.07 -18.42 21.91
N PHE A 505 26.58 -19.23 20.99
CA PHE A 505 26.35 -20.67 21.17
C PHE A 505 27.54 -21.54 20.73
N PHE A 506 28.47 -20.99 19.94
CA PHE A 506 29.53 -21.76 19.30
C PHE A 506 30.40 -22.51 20.32
N ASP A 507 30.85 -21.84 21.38
CA ASP A 507 31.73 -22.46 22.38
C ASP A 507 31.02 -23.58 23.14
N LYS A 508 29.72 -23.43 23.44
CA LYS A 508 28.94 -24.51 24.07
C LYS A 508 28.87 -25.76 23.21
N MET A 509 28.74 -25.60 21.88
CA MET A 509 28.79 -26.74 20.96
C MET A 509 30.19 -27.37 20.91
N LEU A 510 31.24 -26.54 20.83
CA LEU A 510 32.63 -27.01 20.74
C LEU A 510 33.09 -27.75 22.00
N ASP A 511 32.64 -27.33 23.18
CA ASP A 511 33.02 -27.90 24.48
C ASP A 511 32.26 -29.20 24.82
N TYR A 512 31.19 -29.52 24.08
CA TYR A 512 30.36 -30.70 24.37
C TYR A 512 30.97 -32.00 23.84
N SER A 513 31.07 -33.00 24.72
CA SER A 513 31.51 -34.36 24.38
C SER A 513 30.32 -35.23 23.97
N PHE A 514 30.10 -35.35 22.66
CA PHE A 514 28.96 -36.06 22.07
C PHE A 514 29.03 -37.57 22.25
N GLN A 515 27.95 -38.17 22.75
CA GLN A 515 27.84 -39.60 23.01
C GLN A 515 27.19 -40.35 21.84
N ASN A 516 27.43 -41.66 21.74
CA ASN A 516 26.85 -42.49 20.68
C ASN A 516 25.31 -42.61 20.72
N THR A 517 24.70 -42.26 21.85
CA THR A 517 23.24 -42.24 22.06
C THR A 517 22.62 -40.85 21.85
N ASP A 518 23.46 -39.83 21.64
CA ASP A 518 23.00 -38.47 21.47
C ASP A 518 22.42 -38.23 20.07
N THR A 519 21.49 -37.29 19.99
CA THR A 519 21.01 -36.71 18.72
C THR A 519 21.34 -35.22 18.70
N ALA A 520 21.57 -34.65 17.52
CA ALA A 520 21.98 -33.26 17.38
C ALA A 520 20.94 -32.29 17.97
N ASP A 521 19.67 -32.47 17.61
CA ASP A 521 18.54 -31.70 18.15
C ASP A 521 18.39 -31.84 19.67
N GLY A 522 18.57 -33.05 20.21
CA GLY A 522 18.52 -33.33 21.65
C GLY A 522 19.65 -32.65 22.42
N VAL A 523 20.87 -32.68 21.90
CA VAL A 523 22.03 -32.01 22.49
C VAL A 523 21.89 -30.49 22.41
N ILE A 524 21.50 -29.96 21.26
CA ILE A 524 21.26 -28.52 21.10
C ILE A 524 20.16 -28.07 22.09
N SER A 525 19.06 -28.83 22.18
CA SER A 525 17.97 -28.55 23.13
C SER A 525 18.43 -28.55 24.59
N LYS A 526 19.42 -29.38 24.94
CA LYS A 526 19.97 -29.46 26.29
C LYS A 526 20.96 -28.33 26.60
N LEU A 527 21.75 -27.90 25.61
CA LEU A 527 22.83 -26.92 25.79
C LEU A 527 22.34 -25.48 25.66
N ALA A 528 21.40 -25.23 24.75
CA ALA A 528 20.88 -23.90 24.48
C ALA A 528 19.85 -23.50 25.55
N THR A 529 20.00 -22.30 26.10
CA THR A 529 19.07 -21.73 27.09
C THR A 529 18.06 -20.76 26.46
N ASN A 530 18.31 -20.37 25.21
CA ASN A 530 17.44 -19.48 24.45
C ASN A 530 17.24 -19.99 23.01
N ILE A 531 16.29 -20.91 22.87
CA ILE A 531 15.90 -21.51 21.59
C ILE A 531 14.64 -20.82 21.12
N MET A 532 14.65 -20.36 19.87
CA MET A 532 13.49 -19.75 19.24
C MET A 532 13.13 -20.50 17.95
N VAL A 533 11.88 -20.37 17.53
CA VAL A 533 11.37 -20.89 16.26
C VAL A 533 10.53 -19.84 15.57
N ILE A 534 10.67 -19.74 14.24
CA ILE A 534 9.82 -18.91 13.39
C ILE A 534 8.50 -19.64 13.15
N TYR A 535 7.35 -19.03 13.41
CA TYR A 535 6.03 -19.58 13.10
C TYR A 535 5.12 -18.52 12.45
N PRO A 536 4.40 -18.82 11.34
CA PRO A 536 4.33 -20.10 10.63
C PRO A 536 5.70 -20.60 10.14
N PHE A 537 5.91 -21.92 10.18
CA PHE A 537 7.21 -22.50 9.82
C PHE A 537 7.57 -22.11 8.39
N ILE A 538 8.78 -21.60 8.19
CA ILE A 538 9.37 -21.24 6.89
C ILE A 538 10.18 -22.39 6.29
N SER A 539 10.46 -23.42 7.09
CA SER A 539 11.27 -24.57 6.70
C SER A 539 10.72 -25.87 7.26
N GLU A 540 10.74 -26.92 6.44
CA GLU A 540 10.45 -28.30 6.87
C GLU A 540 11.38 -29.30 6.17
N GLN A 541 11.22 -30.59 6.49
CA GLN A 541 12.01 -31.69 5.93
C GLN A 541 11.29 -32.46 4.84
N LYS A 542 12.01 -32.75 3.76
CA LYS A 542 11.59 -33.61 2.67
C LYS A 542 11.96 -35.06 2.96
N ASP A 543 10.96 -35.94 2.90
CA ASP A 543 11.19 -37.38 3.01
C ASP A 543 11.73 -37.95 1.68
N PHE A 544 12.99 -38.41 1.68
CA PHE A 544 13.63 -39.11 0.57
C PHE A 544 13.51 -40.65 0.65
N GLY A 545 12.82 -41.17 1.67
CA GLY A 545 12.62 -42.60 1.89
C GLY A 545 13.78 -43.32 2.57
N TYR A 546 14.81 -42.60 3.04
CA TYR A 546 15.94 -43.15 3.81
C TYR A 546 16.61 -42.07 4.69
N SER A 547 17.26 -42.47 5.79
CA SER A 547 18.05 -41.59 6.66
C SER A 547 19.19 -42.38 7.33
N ASP A 548 20.39 -41.82 7.36
CA ASP A 548 21.56 -42.37 8.07
C ASP A 548 21.59 -42.00 9.56
N VAL A 549 20.86 -40.96 9.95
CA VAL A 549 20.77 -40.48 11.33
C VAL A 549 19.67 -41.22 12.13
N THR A 550 18.59 -41.63 11.47
CA THR A 550 17.42 -42.24 12.12
C THR A 550 16.98 -43.52 11.42
N GLN A 551 17.30 -44.68 12.02
CA GLN A 551 16.89 -45.99 11.49
C GLN A 551 15.36 -46.18 11.44
N SER A 552 14.61 -45.56 12.36
CA SER A 552 13.14 -45.64 12.41
C SER A 552 12.42 -45.02 11.21
N ASN A 553 13.09 -44.14 10.46
CA ASN A 553 12.57 -43.53 9.23
C ASN A 553 12.70 -44.47 8.02
N MET A 554 13.52 -45.52 8.09
CA MET A 554 13.54 -46.59 7.08
C MET A 554 12.33 -47.52 7.19
N GLU A 555 11.69 -47.61 8.36
CA GLU A 555 10.63 -48.58 8.65
C GLU A 555 9.20 -48.02 8.43
N GLN A 556 9.01 -46.69 8.42
CA GLN A 556 7.70 -46.05 8.24
C GLN A 556 7.83 -44.73 7.46
N GLN A 557 7.59 -44.78 6.14
CA GLN A 557 7.52 -43.59 5.28
C GLN A 557 6.49 -42.57 5.81
N GLY A 558 6.84 -41.28 5.83
CA GLY A 558 5.93 -40.19 6.21
C GLY A 558 5.98 -39.71 7.67
N LYS A 559 6.67 -40.41 8.58
CA LYS A 559 6.78 -40.03 10.01
C LYS A 559 7.25 -38.60 10.27
N ILE A 560 8.27 -38.16 9.54
CA ILE A 560 8.81 -36.80 9.70
C ILE A 560 7.74 -35.76 9.35
N ARG A 561 6.98 -35.98 8.27
CA ARG A 561 5.88 -35.07 7.89
C ARG A 561 4.77 -35.05 8.94
N GLU A 562 4.47 -36.20 9.57
CA GLU A 562 3.53 -36.25 10.68
C GLU A 562 4.02 -35.47 11.91
N HIS A 563 5.32 -35.48 12.18
CA HIS A 563 5.93 -34.67 13.26
C HIS A 563 5.73 -33.18 13.02
N PHE A 564 6.09 -32.67 11.84
CA PHE A 564 5.83 -31.28 11.46
C PHE A 564 4.34 -30.94 11.48
N ALA A 565 3.46 -31.80 10.96
CA ALA A 565 2.01 -31.58 11.00
C ALA A 565 1.47 -31.48 12.44
N ARG A 566 1.97 -32.32 13.35
CA ARG A 566 1.61 -32.28 14.77
C ARG A 566 2.13 -31.01 15.45
N ALA A 567 3.39 -30.64 15.19
CA ALA A 567 3.99 -29.43 15.72
C ALA A 567 3.27 -28.17 15.21
N ASN A 568 2.96 -28.09 13.91
CA ASN A 568 2.15 -27.03 13.30
C ASN A 568 0.78 -26.91 13.98
N LYS A 569 0.08 -28.04 14.19
CA LYS A 569 -1.22 -28.04 14.89
C LYS A 569 -1.09 -27.53 16.33
N HIS A 570 -0.02 -27.91 17.03
CA HIS A 570 0.23 -27.43 18.40
C HIS A 570 0.53 -25.93 18.41
N MET A 571 1.45 -25.45 17.55
CA MET A 571 1.77 -24.02 17.41
C MET A 571 0.56 -23.18 17.06
N LYS A 572 -0.29 -23.64 16.12
CA LYS A 572 -1.53 -22.94 15.75
C LYS A 572 -2.46 -22.74 16.93
N SER A 573 -2.53 -23.69 17.86
CA SER A 573 -3.36 -23.55 19.08
C SER A 573 -2.81 -22.54 20.08
N ILE A 574 -1.50 -22.26 20.01
CA ILE A 574 -0.81 -21.27 20.85
C ILE A 574 -0.92 -19.89 20.21
N SER A 575 -0.76 -19.78 18.88
CA SER A 575 -0.78 -18.51 18.15
C SER A 575 -2.16 -17.85 18.03
N LEU A 576 -3.23 -18.61 18.27
CA LEU A 576 -4.62 -18.11 18.26
C LEU A 576 -5.08 -17.57 19.63
N LYS A 577 -4.23 -17.64 20.65
CA LYS A 577 -4.44 -17.05 21.97
C LYS A 577 -3.61 -15.79 22.10
#